data_AF-A0A024TUG2-F1
#
_entry.id   AF-A0A024TUG2-F1
#
_cell.length_a   1.000
_cell.length_b   1.000
_cell.length_c   1.000
_cell.angle_alpha   90.00
_cell.angle_beta   90.00
_cell.angle_gamma   90.00
#
_symmetry.space_group_name_H-M   'P 1'
#
loop_
_entity.id
_entity.type
_entity.pdbx_description
1 polymer ?
#
loop_
_entity_poly.entity_id
_entity_poly.type
_entity_poly.pdbx_seq_one_letter_code
_entity_poly.pdbx_strand_id
1 'polypeptide(L)'
;MATPKKVLLDDYRNVLIRQEETIIFALIERAQFPRNTAIYRKRADAAESLLSFKGKYHSFEGSFLEFMLSETERLHALNRRYTSPDEHAFFPSFLPDPILPPLDYQTVLMPNTININDQIMSVYLEKLLPHITQDIDDHTTYGSSANADVAVLQALSKRIHFGKFIAEAKFQAETERYTKLILNNDAEGIMDALTNLAVEDKVVMRVRFKASTYGQDIDGSTTHDATSFEHCKVDPQVIADLYRNFVMPLTKQVQVTYLLQRLHHPSVAFVGPVGSFAHSAAVAHFGASVAKRNFYPVASLNDVFASVVAHKTACGLVAFEDAQTGISKDAQLLLIASGLVVTAETVFERPFVLATSYAAVAPADVTVVYMPSSAEAGFGLIVDRMWSSAKVVQVASVDEAARSAQRLRGAIAITTADAANAADLHVLDPPLNLSTISKHPPALSVRFLVVGRAAQPPTGRDKTCLCVNVKHEVGSLLSALQVFKTHGVNMTCLESLQRGVTAGEYGFYMELDGHRDDLHVADALAALRSTTQDVRFLGSFPVHQQQRGAAVALLH
;
A
#
# COMPACT_ATOMS: atom_id res chain seq x y z
N MET A 1 2.02 -10.68 19.07
CA MET A 1 0.83 -9.80 19.00
C MET A 1 -0.25 -10.36 19.90
N ALA A 2 -0.94 -9.53 20.69
CA ALA A 2 -2.09 -9.99 21.47
C ALA A 2 -3.17 -10.51 20.50
N THR A 3 -3.69 -11.71 20.77
CA THR A 3 -4.82 -12.26 20.01
C THR A 3 -6.04 -11.37 20.17
N PRO A 4 -6.73 -10.98 19.08
CA PRO A 4 -7.91 -10.15 19.17
C PRO A 4 -8.96 -10.81 20.07
N LYS A 5 -9.70 -10.00 20.83
CA LYS A 5 -10.80 -10.50 21.65
C LYS A 5 -11.80 -11.25 20.78
N LYS A 6 -12.34 -12.36 21.30
CA LYS A 6 -13.45 -13.07 20.66
C LYS A 6 -14.68 -12.17 20.59
N VAL A 7 -15.25 -12.00 19.40
CA VAL A 7 -16.43 -11.16 19.14
C VAL A 7 -17.44 -11.89 18.27
N LEU A 8 -18.72 -11.66 18.54
CA LEU A 8 -19.83 -12.24 17.79
C LEU A 8 -20.56 -11.15 16.99
N LEU A 9 -21.14 -11.54 15.86
CA LEU A 9 -21.97 -10.65 15.04
C LEU A 9 -23.14 -10.04 15.84
N ASP A 10 -23.74 -10.81 16.74
CA ASP A 10 -24.85 -10.37 17.57
C ASP A 10 -24.45 -9.27 18.58
N ASP A 11 -23.18 -9.22 18.99
CA ASP A 11 -22.66 -8.18 19.89
C ASP A 11 -22.78 -6.77 19.26
N TYR A 12 -22.79 -6.71 17.92
CA TYR A 12 -22.81 -5.46 17.17
C TYR A 12 -24.19 -5.08 16.62
N ARG A 13 -25.18 -5.97 16.72
CA ARG A 13 -26.50 -5.77 16.10
C ARG A 13 -27.15 -4.46 16.55
N ASN A 14 -27.15 -4.19 17.86
CA ASN A 14 -27.74 -2.97 18.42
C ASN A 14 -26.95 -1.72 18.03
N VAL A 15 -25.62 -1.82 17.88
CA VAL A 15 -24.77 -0.70 17.44
C VAL A 15 -25.12 -0.32 16.00
N LEU A 16 -25.25 -1.30 15.11
CA LEU A 16 -25.61 -1.09 13.70
C LEU A 16 -27.00 -0.49 13.56
N ILE A 17 -27.98 -1.00 14.31
CA ILE A 17 -29.37 -0.50 14.30
C ILE A 17 -29.43 0.97 14.76
N ARG A 18 -28.65 1.34 15.78
CA ARG A 18 -28.56 2.73 16.26
C ARG A 18 -27.86 3.64 15.26
N GLN A 19 -26.79 3.18 14.61
CA GLN A 19 -26.12 3.96 13.56
C GLN A 19 -27.02 4.18 12.34
N GLU A 20 -27.87 3.20 11.99
CA GLU A 20 -28.93 3.39 10.98
C GLU A 20 -29.85 4.55 11.36
N GLU A 21 -30.33 4.60 12.60
CA GLU A 21 -31.18 5.69 13.09
C GLU A 21 -30.47 7.04 13.01
N THR A 22 -29.21 7.11 13.46
CA THR A 22 -28.41 8.35 13.38
C THR A 22 -28.30 8.87 11.95
N ILE A 23 -28.06 7.99 10.97
CA ILE A 23 -27.98 8.37 9.56
C ILE A 23 -29.35 8.88 9.07
N ILE A 24 -30.43 8.17 9.38
CA ILE A 24 -31.79 8.56 8.96
C ILE A 24 -32.14 9.95 9.49
N PHE A 25 -31.90 10.20 10.78
CA PHE A 25 -32.16 11.52 11.38
C PHE A 25 -31.29 12.62 10.75
N ALA A 26 -29.99 12.36 10.56
CA ALA A 26 -29.09 13.34 9.94
C ALA A 26 -29.52 13.68 8.51
N LEU A 27 -30.02 12.71 7.74
CA LEU A 27 -30.52 12.93 6.38
C LEU A 27 -31.84 13.71 6.36
N ILE A 28 -32.77 13.41 7.27
CA ILE A 28 -34.03 14.15 7.40
C ILE A 28 -33.76 15.62 7.77
N GLU A 29 -32.82 15.85 8.69
CA GLU A 29 -32.42 17.20 9.08
C GLU A 29 -31.74 17.93 7.92
N ARG A 30 -30.83 17.26 7.19
CA ARG A 30 -30.15 17.88 6.03
C ARG A 30 -31.14 18.28 4.93
N ALA A 31 -32.18 17.49 4.71
CA ALA A 31 -33.19 17.75 3.68
C ALA A 31 -34.03 19.02 3.92
N GLN A 32 -34.01 19.58 5.15
CA GLN A 32 -34.71 20.83 5.46
C GLN A 32 -34.06 22.07 4.82
N PHE A 33 -32.82 21.97 4.35
CA PHE A 33 -32.08 23.09 3.78
C PHE A 33 -31.84 22.91 2.28
N PRO A 34 -31.82 23.99 1.48
CA PRO A 34 -31.43 23.95 0.08
C PRO A 34 -30.02 23.37 -0.12
N ARG A 35 -29.72 22.98 -1.37
CA ARG A 35 -28.43 22.41 -1.69
C ARG A 35 -27.29 23.39 -1.46
N ASN A 36 -27.46 24.68 -1.78
CA ASN A 36 -26.47 25.73 -1.55
C ASN A 36 -25.10 25.36 -2.14
N THR A 37 -25.04 25.19 -3.46
CA THR A 37 -23.87 24.62 -4.16
C THR A 37 -22.54 25.37 -3.91
N ALA A 38 -22.61 26.65 -3.52
CA ALA A 38 -21.44 27.43 -3.13
C ALA A 38 -20.65 26.83 -1.95
N ILE A 39 -21.30 26.07 -1.06
CA ILE A 39 -20.67 25.43 0.12
C ILE A 39 -19.57 24.44 -0.29
N TYR A 40 -19.74 23.79 -1.43
CA TYR A 40 -18.90 22.67 -1.89
C TYR A 40 -17.84 23.07 -2.92
N ARG A 41 -17.86 24.33 -3.37
CA ARG A 41 -16.85 24.84 -4.31
C ARG A 41 -15.60 25.25 -3.56
N LYS A 42 -14.45 25.04 -4.18
CA LYS A 42 -13.19 25.58 -3.67
C LYS A 42 -13.28 27.09 -3.57
N ARG A 43 -12.51 27.66 -2.66
CA ARG A 43 -12.60 29.07 -2.32
C ARG A 43 -12.45 29.99 -3.53
N ALA A 44 -11.54 29.70 -4.46
CA ALA A 44 -11.34 30.51 -5.67
C ALA A 44 -12.58 30.59 -6.57
N ASP A 45 -13.48 29.61 -6.47
CA ASP A 45 -14.65 29.42 -7.34
C ASP A 45 -15.99 29.60 -6.58
N ALA A 46 -15.94 30.04 -5.32
CA ALA A 46 -17.09 30.18 -4.43
C ALA A 46 -17.80 31.54 -4.58
N ALA A 47 -19.03 31.64 -4.06
CA ALA A 47 -19.79 32.89 -4.03
C ALA A 47 -19.11 33.97 -3.15
N GLU A 48 -19.37 35.26 -3.40
CA GLU A 48 -18.73 36.38 -2.68
C GLU A 48 -18.77 36.26 -1.16
N SER A 49 -19.89 35.76 -0.62
CA SER A 49 -20.11 35.55 0.81
C SER A 49 -19.18 34.51 1.44
N LEU A 50 -18.59 33.60 0.65
CA LEU A 50 -17.67 32.55 1.08
C LEU A 50 -16.21 32.81 0.66
N LEU A 51 -15.94 33.87 -0.13
CA LEU A 51 -14.57 34.20 -0.59
C LEU A 51 -13.67 34.70 0.55
N SER A 52 -14.23 35.37 1.56
CA SER A 52 -13.44 36.02 2.62
C SER A 52 -13.72 35.43 4.01
N PHE A 53 -13.01 34.35 4.38
CA PHE A 53 -12.88 34.02 5.80
C PHE A 53 -12.12 35.12 6.52
N LYS A 54 -12.74 35.69 7.55
CA LYS A 54 -12.13 36.76 8.35
C LYS A 54 -11.10 36.17 9.32
N GLY A 55 -10.07 36.96 9.64
CA GLY A 55 -9.08 36.63 10.66
C GLY A 55 -8.07 35.56 10.22
N LYS A 56 -7.75 34.62 11.11
CA LYS A 56 -6.63 33.69 10.95
C LYS A 56 -6.82 32.62 9.86
N TYR A 57 -8.01 32.49 9.28
CA TYR A 57 -8.36 31.44 8.30
C TYR A 57 -8.25 31.90 6.84
N HIS A 58 -7.68 33.07 6.58
CA HIS A 58 -7.50 33.66 5.25
C HIS A 58 -6.61 32.84 4.30
N SER A 59 -5.88 31.84 4.78
CA SER A 59 -4.99 30.98 3.99
C SER A 59 -5.59 29.61 3.64
N PHE A 60 -6.80 29.29 4.09
CA PHE A 60 -7.47 28.04 3.72
C PHE A 60 -8.00 28.12 2.27
N GLU A 61 -7.68 27.13 1.45
CA GLU A 61 -8.02 27.10 0.01
C GLU A 61 -9.16 26.13 -0.35
N GLY A 62 -9.57 25.27 0.57
CA GLY A 62 -10.68 24.34 0.38
C GLY A 62 -12.06 25.01 0.34
N SER A 63 -13.09 24.19 0.20
CA SER A 63 -14.49 24.59 0.26
C SER A 63 -14.95 24.90 1.70
N PHE A 64 -16.12 25.53 1.83
CA PHE A 64 -16.69 25.82 3.15
C PHE A 64 -17.04 24.55 3.92
N LEU A 65 -17.52 23.50 3.24
CA LEU A 65 -17.74 22.20 3.87
C LEU A 65 -16.44 21.60 4.40
N GLU A 66 -15.37 21.58 3.61
CA GLU A 66 -14.08 21.01 4.01
C GLU A 66 -13.52 21.74 5.23
N PHE A 67 -13.63 23.07 5.26
CA PHE A 67 -13.26 23.89 6.42
C PHE A 67 -14.07 23.52 7.67
N MET A 68 -15.40 23.51 7.56
CA MET A 68 -16.30 23.21 8.68
C MET A 68 -16.05 21.80 9.23
N LEU A 69 -15.85 20.83 8.33
CA LEU A 69 -15.54 19.47 8.70
C LEU A 69 -14.18 19.41 9.40
N SER A 70 -13.11 19.90 8.77
CA SER A 70 -11.75 19.82 9.34
C SER A 70 -11.64 20.47 10.71
N GLU A 71 -12.24 21.64 10.92
CA GLU A 71 -12.20 22.31 12.23
C GLU A 71 -13.04 21.57 13.29
N THR A 72 -14.17 20.97 12.89
CA THR A 72 -14.95 20.09 13.77
C THR A 72 -14.14 18.85 14.16
N GLU A 73 -13.41 18.24 13.23
CA GLU A 73 -12.54 17.10 13.53
C GLU A 73 -11.38 17.48 14.46
N ARG A 74 -10.77 18.66 14.27
CA ARG A 74 -9.75 19.18 15.19
C ARG A 74 -10.28 19.29 16.62
N LEU A 75 -11.49 19.82 16.80
CA LEU A 75 -12.12 19.94 18.11
C LEU A 75 -12.41 18.56 18.72
N HIS A 76 -12.92 17.62 17.92
CA HIS A 76 -13.17 16.25 18.37
C HIS A 76 -11.87 15.47 18.67
N ALA A 77 -10.76 15.75 17.99
CA ALA A 77 -9.48 15.11 18.29
C ALA A 77 -9.00 15.43 19.72
N LEU A 78 -9.22 16.68 20.18
CA LEU A 78 -8.85 17.09 21.54
C LEU A 78 -9.51 16.20 22.61
N ASN A 79 -10.75 15.74 22.38
CA ASN A 79 -11.47 14.86 23.30
C ASN A 79 -11.23 13.36 23.07
N ARG A 80 -10.26 12.99 22.22
CA ARG A 80 -9.85 11.62 21.84
C ARG A 80 -10.82 10.89 20.91
N ARG A 81 -11.77 11.54 20.25
CA ARG A 81 -12.71 10.86 19.34
C ARG A 81 -11.99 9.92 18.35
N TYR A 82 -10.95 10.42 17.68
CA TYR A 82 -10.22 9.68 16.64
C TYR A 82 -9.11 8.77 17.14
N THR A 83 -8.96 8.60 18.46
CA THR A 83 -8.17 7.48 19.00
C THR A 83 -9.01 6.21 19.13
N SER A 84 -10.34 6.33 19.05
CA SER A 84 -11.27 5.19 19.06
C SER A 84 -11.16 4.40 17.75
N PRO A 85 -11.12 3.06 17.79
CA PRO A 85 -10.96 2.24 16.58
C PRO A 85 -12.15 2.27 15.62
N ASP A 86 -13.31 2.78 16.05
CA ASP A 86 -14.54 2.91 15.26
C ASP A 86 -14.78 4.33 14.70
N GLU A 87 -13.85 5.26 14.88
CA GLU A 87 -13.94 6.64 14.38
C GLU A 87 -12.82 6.92 13.37
N HIS A 88 -13.16 7.52 12.23
CA HIS A 88 -12.23 7.79 11.12
C HIS A 88 -12.36 9.24 10.67
N ALA A 89 -11.28 10.01 10.76
CA ALA A 89 -11.27 11.40 10.33
C ALA A 89 -11.20 11.52 8.80
N PHE A 90 -11.86 12.53 8.23
CA PHE A 90 -11.71 12.90 6.81
C PHE A 90 -10.36 13.58 6.57
N PHE A 91 -9.84 14.31 7.56
CA PHE A 91 -8.56 15.03 7.48
C PHE A 91 -7.58 14.60 8.59
N PRO A 92 -7.09 13.34 8.57
CA PRO A 92 -6.24 12.81 9.62
C PRO A 92 -4.92 13.57 9.81
N SER A 93 -4.39 14.19 8.75
CA SER A 93 -3.15 14.99 8.80
C SER A 93 -3.28 16.32 9.54
N PHE A 94 -4.49 16.78 9.81
CA PHE A 94 -4.75 18.06 10.50
C PHE A 94 -5.12 17.89 11.98
N LEU A 95 -5.18 16.67 12.49
CA LEU A 95 -5.61 16.40 13.86
C LEU A 95 -4.52 16.81 14.86
N PRO A 96 -4.85 17.61 15.89
CA PRO A 96 -3.95 17.87 17.00
C PRO A 96 -3.86 16.67 17.95
N ASP A 97 -2.84 16.67 18.81
CA ASP A 97 -2.74 15.72 19.91
C ASP A 97 -3.91 15.89 20.91
N PRO A 98 -4.47 14.79 21.46
CA PRO A 98 -5.53 14.88 22.45
C PRO A 98 -5.08 15.53 23.75
N ILE A 99 -5.98 16.29 24.40
CA ILE A 99 -5.71 16.89 25.72
C ILE A 99 -6.08 15.96 26.88
N LEU A 100 -6.87 14.92 26.60
CA LEU A 100 -7.26 13.92 27.60
C LEU A 100 -6.23 12.76 27.61
N PRO A 101 -6.02 12.11 28.77
CA PRO A 101 -5.08 10.98 28.89
C PRO A 101 -5.38 9.84 27.89
N PRO A 102 -4.41 9.04 27.45
CA PRO A 102 -4.70 7.92 26.55
C PRO A 102 -5.66 6.89 27.18
N LEU A 103 -6.50 6.25 26.36
CA LEU A 103 -7.30 5.09 26.75
C LEU A 103 -6.72 3.85 26.08
N ASP A 104 -6.65 2.77 26.85
CA ASP A 104 -6.34 1.45 26.31
C ASP A 104 -7.65 0.78 25.87
N TYR A 105 -7.92 0.83 24.57
CA TYR A 105 -9.08 0.13 23.99
C TYR A 105 -8.76 -1.35 23.85
N GLN A 106 -9.74 -2.21 24.18
CA GLN A 106 -9.59 -3.64 23.92
C GLN A 106 -9.30 -3.89 22.44
N THR A 107 -8.23 -4.64 22.17
CA THR A 107 -7.83 -5.00 20.80
C THR A 107 -8.82 -6.01 20.22
N VAL A 108 -9.74 -5.51 19.39
CA VAL A 108 -10.70 -6.32 18.63
C VAL A 108 -10.28 -6.47 17.18
N LEU A 109 -9.77 -5.39 16.58
CA LEU A 109 -9.33 -5.39 15.19
C LEU A 109 -7.84 -5.67 15.10
N MET A 110 -7.43 -6.35 14.03
CA MET A 110 -6.03 -6.38 13.65
C MET A 110 -5.60 -4.98 13.17
N PRO A 111 -4.35 -4.57 13.43
CA PRO A 111 -3.83 -3.30 12.94
C PRO A 111 -4.06 -3.13 11.43
N ASN A 112 -4.66 -2.01 11.03
CA ASN A 112 -5.00 -1.71 9.64
C ASN A 112 -4.99 -0.20 9.41
N THR A 113 -4.83 0.22 8.16
CA THR A 113 -4.77 1.64 7.74
C THR A 113 -5.98 2.08 6.91
N ILE A 114 -7.06 1.29 6.95
CA ILE A 114 -8.21 1.48 6.05
C ILE A 114 -8.96 2.75 6.42
N ASN A 115 -9.04 3.70 5.50
CA ASN A 115 -9.91 4.87 5.57
C ASN A 115 -10.36 5.20 4.15
N ILE A 116 -11.67 5.14 3.88
CA ILE A 116 -12.27 5.41 2.57
C ILE A 116 -13.11 6.69 2.57
N ASN A 117 -12.82 7.62 3.49
CA ASN A 117 -13.58 8.86 3.66
C ASN A 117 -13.63 9.74 2.40
N ASP A 118 -12.58 9.75 1.57
CA ASP A 118 -12.60 10.48 0.28
C ASP A 118 -13.69 9.94 -0.66
N GLN A 119 -13.83 8.62 -0.72
CA GLN A 119 -14.88 7.96 -1.51
C GLN A 119 -16.27 8.23 -0.92
N ILE A 120 -16.41 8.23 0.42
CA ILE A 120 -17.66 8.55 1.10
C ILE A 120 -18.07 10.00 0.82
N MET A 121 -17.14 10.94 0.88
CA MET A 121 -17.37 12.36 0.59
C MET A 121 -17.84 12.55 -0.86
N SER A 122 -17.15 11.97 -1.84
CA SER A 122 -17.53 12.07 -3.26
C SER A 122 -18.92 11.49 -3.50
N VAL A 123 -19.21 10.28 -3.00
CA VAL A 123 -20.54 9.67 -3.13
C VAL A 123 -21.62 10.52 -2.46
N TYR A 124 -21.33 11.09 -1.29
CA TYR A 124 -22.26 11.98 -0.59
C TYR A 124 -22.61 13.20 -1.45
N LEU A 125 -21.61 13.94 -1.93
CA LEU A 125 -21.82 15.19 -2.66
C LEU A 125 -22.42 14.98 -4.06
N GLU A 126 -22.00 13.93 -4.76
CA GLU A 126 -22.37 13.71 -6.16
C GLU A 126 -23.63 12.86 -6.34
N LYS A 127 -23.88 11.92 -5.43
CA LYS A 127 -24.95 10.93 -5.59
C LYS A 127 -26.04 11.06 -4.55
N LEU A 128 -25.72 11.47 -3.33
CA LEU A 128 -26.68 11.45 -2.24
C LEU A 128 -27.38 12.80 -2.08
N LEU A 129 -26.59 13.85 -1.87
CA LEU A 129 -27.07 15.20 -1.62
C LEU A 129 -28.08 15.73 -2.67
N PRO A 130 -27.89 15.51 -4.00
CA PRO A 130 -28.85 15.98 -5.01
C PRO A 130 -30.23 15.35 -4.92
N HIS A 131 -30.35 14.15 -4.32
CA HIS A 131 -31.63 13.42 -4.24
C HIS A 131 -32.42 13.78 -2.97
N ILE A 132 -31.78 14.40 -1.98
CA ILE A 132 -32.42 14.75 -0.70
C ILE A 132 -32.59 16.25 -0.49
N THR A 133 -32.06 17.09 -1.39
CA THR A 133 -32.13 18.57 -1.30
C THR A 133 -32.67 19.19 -2.58
N GLN A 134 -33.27 20.37 -2.46
CA GLN A 134 -33.67 21.17 -3.61
C GLN A 134 -32.44 21.89 -4.18
N ASP A 135 -32.30 21.88 -5.51
CA ASP A 135 -31.18 22.49 -6.24
C ASP A 135 -31.35 24.03 -6.33
N ILE A 136 -31.29 24.68 -5.17
CA ILE A 136 -31.46 26.11 -4.95
C ILE A 136 -30.29 26.61 -4.10
N ASP A 137 -29.90 27.87 -4.32
CA ASP A 137 -28.96 28.59 -3.48
C ASP A 137 -29.68 29.78 -2.83
N ASP A 138 -29.84 29.74 -1.49
CA ASP A 138 -30.63 30.72 -0.74
C ASP A 138 -29.77 31.80 -0.05
N HIS A 139 -28.44 31.68 -0.11
CA HIS A 139 -27.45 32.56 0.51
C HIS A 139 -27.60 32.81 2.04
N THR A 140 -28.54 32.16 2.72
CA THR A 140 -28.91 32.46 4.11
C THR A 140 -28.67 31.28 5.04
N THR A 141 -28.70 30.04 4.52
CA THR A 141 -28.63 28.82 5.33
C THR A 141 -27.31 28.05 5.17
N TYR A 142 -26.24 28.67 4.67
CA TYR A 142 -24.95 28.01 4.45
C TYR A 142 -24.38 27.34 5.68
N GLY A 143 -24.42 28.01 6.84
CA GLY A 143 -23.92 27.46 8.10
C GLY A 143 -24.72 26.23 8.55
N SER A 144 -26.05 26.32 8.50
CA SER A 144 -26.95 25.21 8.87
C SER A 144 -26.78 24.01 7.93
N SER A 145 -26.71 24.27 6.63
CA SER A 145 -26.45 23.26 5.60
C SER A 145 -25.13 22.53 5.86
N ALA A 146 -24.03 23.27 6.04
CA ALA A 146 -22.71 22.69 6.29
C ALA A 146 -22.64 21.90 7.61
N ASN A 147 -23.29 22.38 8.68
CA ASN A 147 -23.36 21.64 9.95
C ASN A 147 -24.13 20.31 9.79
N ALA A 148 -25.24 20.32 9.06
CA ALA A 148 -26.00 19.10 8.76
C ALA A 148 -25.19 18.14 7.86
N ASP A 149 -24.47 18.66 6.86
CA ASP A 149 -23.56 17.88 6.01
C ASP A 149 -22.48 17.17 6.85
N VAL A 150 -21.84 17.89 7.77
CA VAL A 150 -20.83 17.32 8.68
C VAL A 150 -21.42 16.18 9.52
N ALA A 151 -22.63 16.35 10.04
CA ALA A 151 -23.31 15.30 10.81
C ALA A 151 -23.58 14.05 9.97
N VAL A 152 -24.05 14.21 8.73
CA VAL A 152 -24.30 13.09 7.80
C VAL A 152 -22.99 12.38 7.48
N LEU A 153 -21.94 13.12 7.09
CA LEU A 153 -20.64 12.55 6.71
C LEU A 153 -19.99 11.76 7.84
N GLN A 154 -20.00 12.29 9.07
CA GLN A 154 -19.48 11.58 10.23
C GLN A 154 -20.29 10.32 10.55
N ALA A 155 -21.62 10.37 10.45
CA ALA A 155 -22.48 9.21 10.68
C ALA A 155 -22.27 8.11 9.62
N LEU A 156 -22.16 8.50 8.35
CA LEU A 156 -21.84 7.59 7.24
C LEU A 156 -20.45 6.97 7.41
N SER A 157 -19.43 7.78 7.71
CA SER A 157 -18.06 7.30 7.94
C SER A 157 -18.02 6.25 9.03
N LYS A 158 -18.61 6.56 10.19
CA LYS A 158 -18.68 5.63 11.32
C LYS A 158 -19.35 4.31 10.93
N ARG A 159 -20.51 4.37 10.26
CA ARG A 159 -21.27 3.17 9.87
C ARG A 159 -20.58 2.30 8.83
N ILE A 160 -19.95 2.92 7.84
CA ILE A 160 -19.29 2.21 6.74
C ILE A 160 -18.00 1.56 7.26
N HIS A 161 -17.19 2.29 8.03
CA HIS A 161 -15.96 1.76 8.61
C HIS A 161 -16.20 0.73 9.72
N PHE A 162 -17.37 0.75 10.38
CA PHE A 162 -17.77 -0.31 11.30
C PHE A 162 -17.81 -1.70 10.63
N GLY A 163 -17.80 -1.75 9.29
CA GLY A 163 -17.56 -2.96 8.50
C GLY A 163 -16.34 -3.77 8.94
N LYS A 164 -15.28 -3.14 9.47
CA LYS A 164 -14.09 -3.85 10.00
C LYS A 164 -14.44 -4.81 11.15
N PHE A 165 -15.29 -4.36 12.08
CA PHE A 165 -15.73 -5.18 13.22
C PHE A 165 -16.66 -6.31 12.78
N ILE A 166 -17.50 -6.05 11.77
CA ILE A 166 -18.34 -7.09 11.16
C ILE A 166 -17.47 -8.15 10.48
N ALA A 167 -16.48 -7.74 9.70
CA ALA A 167 -15.54 -8.64 9.06
C ALA A 167 -14.74 -9.47 10.07
N GLU A 168 -14.31 -8.86 11.18
CA GLU A 168 -13.66 -9.55 12.29
C GLU A 168 -14.54 -10.69 12.84
N ALA A 169 -15.78 -10.38 13.20
CA ALA A 169 -16.70 -11.37 13.73
C ALA A 169 -17.00 -12.50 12.73
N LYS A 170 -17.15 -12.17 11.44
CA LYS A 170 -17.33 -13.16 10.37
C LYS A 170 -16.12 -14.06 10.18
N PHE A 171 -14.91 -13.48 10.21
CA PHE A 171 -13.68 -14.25 10.14
C PHE A 171 -13.59 -15.23 11.32
N GLN A 172 -13.81 -14.76 12.55
CA GLN A 172 -13.73 -15.62 13.73
C GLN A 172 -14.75 -16.77 13.69
N ALA A 173 -15.95 -16.53 13.15
CA ALA A 173 -16.99 -17.54 12.99
C ALA A 173 -16.64 -18.62 11.94
N GLU A 174 -16.03 -18.24 10.81
CA GLU A 174 -15.69 -19.14 9.69
C GLU A 174 -14.19 -19.06 9.34
N THR A 175 -13.32 -19.21 10.34
CA THR A 175 -11.87 -18.96 10.24
C THR A 175 -11.22 -19.69 9.07
N GLU A 176 -11.50 -20.99 8.89
CA GLU A 176 -10.90 -21.80 7.84
C GLU A 176 -11.27 -21.31 6.44
N ARG A 177 -12.56 -20.98 6.23
CA ARG A 177 -13.08 -20.52 4.94
C ARG A 177 -12.45 -19.19 4.55
N TYR A 178 -12.49 -18.20 5.44
CA TYR A 178 -11.91 -16.89 5.15
C TYR A 178 -10.39 -16.95 5.05
N THR A 179 -9.71 -17.75 5.87
CA THR A 179 -8.25 -17.96 5.76
C THR A 179 -7.88 -18.46 4.36
N LYS A 180 -8.61 -19.45 3.83
CA LYS A 180 -8.39 -19.94 2.46
C LYS A 180 -8.57 -18.85 1.41
N LEU A 181 -9.64 -18.05 1.50
CA LEU A 181 -9.91 -16.95 0.56
C LEU A 181 -8.85 -15.84 0.64
N ILE A 182 -8.44 -15.46 1.85
CA ILE A 182 -7.41 -14.44 2.08
C ILE A 182 -6.04 -14.92 1.58
N LEU A 183 -5.66 -16.18 1.87
CA LEU A 183 -4.44 -16.81 1.33
C LEU A 183 -4.44 -16.88 -0.19
N ASN A 184 -5.61 -16.95 -0.82
CA ASN A 184 -5.78 -16.96 -2.27
C ASN A 184 -5.78 -15.54 -2.87
N ASN A 185 -5.78 -14.47 -2.05
CA ASN A 185 -6.04 -13.10 -2.46
C ASN A 185 -7.35 -12.95 -3.28
N ASP A 186 -8.36 -13.75 -2.93
CA ASP A 186 -9.60 -13.89 -3.68
C ASP A 186 -10.64 -12.86 -3.22
N ALA A 187 -10.49 -11.62 -3.68
CA ALA A 187 -11.38 -10.52 -3.31
C ALA A 187 -12.84 -10.78 -3.71
N GLU A 188 -13.06 -11.39 -4.87
CA GLU A 188 -14.40 -11.74 -5.38
C GLU A 188 -15.03 -12.83 -4.51
N GLY A 189 -14.30 -13.91 -4.21
CA GLY A 189 -14.77 -14.97 -3.33
C GLY A 189 -15.05 -14.49 -1.91
N ILE A 190 -14.31 -13.51 -1.40
CA ILE A 190 -14.62 -12.84 -0.12
C ILE A 190 -15.91 -12.03 -0.25
N MET A 191 -16.07 -11.23 -1.31
CA MET A 191 -17.28 -10.43 -1.54
C MET A 191 -18.54 -11.31 -1.61
N ASP A 192 -18.46 -12.43 -2.32
CA ASP A 192 -19.54 -13.41 -2.44
C ASP A 192 -19.85 -14.06 -1.09
N ALA A 193 -18.81 -14.45 -0.34
CA ALA A 193 -18.98 -15.02 1.00
C ALA A 193 -19.62 -14.04 1.99
N LEU A 194 -19.37 -12.74 1.84
CA LEU A 194 -19.93 -11.70 2.70
C LEU A 194 -21.38 -11.36 2.36
N THR A 195 -21.83 -11.63 1.13
CA THR A 195 -23.13 -11.21 0.60
C THR A 195 -24.24 -12.16 1.06
N ASN A 196 -25.27 -11.61 1.71
CA ASN A 196 -26.47 -12.34 2.07
C ASN A 196 -27.70 -11.50 1.69
N LEU A 197 -28.22 -11.76 0.50
CA LEU A 197 -29.31 -10.99 -0.11
C LEU A 197 -30.55 -10.90 0.82
N ALA A 198 -30.90 -11.97 1.52
CA ALA A 198 -32.04 -11.96 2.44
C ALA A 198 -31.82 -11.05 3.66
N VAL A 199 -30.60 -10.94 4.17
CA VAL A 199 -30.26 -10.00 5.26
C VAL A 199 -30.21 -8.58 4.72
N GLU A 200 -29.63 -8.39 3.55
CA GLU A 200 -29.55 -7.11 2.84
C GLU A 200 -30.94 -6.52 2.60
N ASP A 201 -31.88 -7.29 2.07
CA ASP A 201 -33.27 -6.85 1.86
C ASP A 201 -33.98 -6.52 3.18
N LYS A 202 -33.74 -7.29 4.25
CA LYS A 202 -34.27 -6.98 5.59
C LYS A 202 -33.74 -5.66 6.14
N VAL A 203 -32.47 -5.33 5.89
CA VAL A 203 -31.89 -4.03 6.29
C VAL A 203 -32.55 -2.91 5.51
N VAL A 204 -32.68 -3.03 4.19
CA VAL A 204 -33.30 -2.01 3.33
C VAL A 204 -34.77 -1.78 3.73
N MET A 205 -35.54 -2.84 3.94
CA MET A 205 -36.93 -2.73 4.41
C MET A 205 -37.04 -2.06 5.79
N ARG A 206 -36.13 -2.40 6.72
CA ARG A 206 -36.08 -1.76 8.04
C ARG A 206 -35.75 -0.27 7.94
N VAL A 207 -34.76 0.09 7.13
CA VAL A 207 -34.37 1.49 6.91
C VAL A 207 -35.53 2.28 6.32
N ARG A 208 -36.22 1.72 5.30
CA ARG A 208 -37.42 2.34 4.71
C ARG A 208 -38.51 2.57 5.75
N PHE A 209 -38.84 1.57 6.55
CA PHE A 209 -39.88 1.68 7.58
C PHE A 209 -39.50 2.70 8.67
N LYS A 210 -38.25 2.72 9.11
CA LYS A 210 -37.77 3.74 10.07
C LYS A 210 -37.83 5.15 9.48
N ALA A 211 -37.40 5.32 8.25
CA ALA A 211 -37.47 6.59 7.54
C ALA A 211 -38.91 7.10 7.42
N SER A 212 -39.87 6.22 7.11
CA SER A 212 -41.29 6.61 7.09
C SER A 212 -41.80 7.02 8.47
N THR A 213 -41.41 6.31 9.52
CA THR A 213 -41.84 6.62 10.89
C THR A 213 -41.25 7.94 11.39
N TYR A 214 -39.96 8.20 11.15
CA TYR A 214 -39.31 9.43 11.62
C TYR A 214 -39.57 10.65 10.73
N GLY A 215 -39.94 10.44 9.47
CA GLY A 215 -40.20 11.50 8.51
C GLY A 215 -41.61 12.09 8.56
N GLN A 216 -42.53 11.51 9.34
CA GLN A 216 -43.91 11.99 9.49
C GLN A 216 -44.02 13.17 10.47
N ASP A 217 -44.91 14.11 10.19
CA ASP A 217 -45.38 15.07 11.19
C ASP A 217 -46.56 14.47 11.97
N ILE A 218 -46.49 14.50 13.30
CA ILE A 218 -47.53 13.93 14.17
C ILE A 218 -48.55 15.02 14.49
N ASP A 219 -49.51 15.23 13.60
CA ASP A 219 -50.66 16.07 13.89
C ASP A 219 -51.75 15.23 14.59
N GLY A 220 -52.15 15.65 15.80
CA GLY A 220 -53.04 14.91 16.69
C GLY A 220 -54.49 14.71 16.22
N SER A 221 -54.78 14.89 14.93
CA SER A 221 -56.14 14.88 14.39
C SER A 221 -56.25 14.13 13.06
N THR A 222 -55.77 12.90 12.97
CA THR A 222 -56.11 12.03 11.83
C THR A 222 -55.92 10.55 12.15
N THR A 223 -57.00 9.79 11.98
CA THR A 223 -56.95 8.35 11.76
C THR A 223 -56.33 8.11 10.37
N HIS A 224 -55.01 8.05 10.29
CA HIS A 224 -54.32 7.77 9.03
C HIS A 224 -54.18 6.26 8.80
N ASP A 225 -54.62 5.80 7.62
CA ASP A 225 -54.18 4.52 7.06
C ASP A 225 -52.65 4.54 6.96
N ALA A 226 -52.00 3.53 7.53
CA ALA A 226 -50.54 3.43 7.68
C ALA A 226 -49.75 3.29 6.34
N THR A 227 -50.38 3.60 5.21
CA THR A 227 -49.86 3.34 3.85
C THR A 227 -49.75 4.59 2.96
N SER A 228 -50.24 5.76 3.38
CA SER A 228 -50.08 7.01 2.61
C SER A 228 -48.76 7.71 2.96
N PHE A 229 -47.77 7.67 2.07
CA PHE A 229 -46.46 8.33 2.21
C PHE A 229 -46.47 9.82 1.77
N GLU A 230 -47.64 10.42 1.54
CA GLU A 230 -47.77 11.75 0.92
C GLU A 230 -47.26 12.92 1.79
N HIS A 231 -46.95 12.70 3.08
CA HIS A 231 -46.54 13.74 4.03
C HIS A 231 -45.25 13.38 4.80
N CYS A 232 -44.25 12.80 4.12
CA CYS A 232 -42.93 12.57 4.72
C CYS A 232 -41.94 13.69 4.35
N LYS A 233 -41.15 14.17 5.31
CA LYS A 233 -40.09 15.19 5.14
C LYS A 233 -39.04 14.80 4.10
N VAL A 234 -38.79 13.50 3.94
CA VAL A 234 -37.96 12.89 2.90
C VAL A 234 -38.65 11.62 2.44
N ASP A 235 -38.62 11.35 1.14
CA ASP A 235 -39.13 10.08 0.61
C ASP A 235 -38.36 8.89 1.25
N PRO A 236 -39.04 8.02 2.02
CA PRO A 236 -38.40 6.85 2.64
C PRO A 236 -37.73 5.92 1.62
N GLN A 237 -38.20 5.90 0.37
CA GLN A 237 -37.61 5.10 -0.70
C GLN A 237 -36.23 5.62 -1.09
N VAL A 238 -36.03 6.94 -1.14
CA VAL A 238 -34.72 7.56 -1.43
C VAL A 238 -33.67 7.13 -0.40
N ILE A 239 -34.03 7.13 0.90
CA ILE A 239 -33.12 6.70 1.97
C ILE A 239 -32.82 5.19 1.89
N ALA A 240 -33.82 4.38 1.51
CA ALA A 240 -33.64 2.94 1.33
C ALA A 240 -32.72 2.60 0.15
N ASP A 241 -32.89 3.28 -0.98
CA ASP A 241 -32.07 3.12 -2.18
C ASP A 241 -30.64 3.59 -1.95
N LEU A 242 -30.47 4.68 -1.22
CA LEU A 242 -29.18 5.17 -0.75
C LEU A 242 -28.44 4.11 0.07
N TYR A 243 -29.13 3.45 1.00
CA TYR A 243 -28.54 2.37 1.79
C TYR A 243 -28.12 1.18 0.92
N ARG A 244 -29.01 0.76 0.00
CA ARG A 244 -28.78 -0.37 -0.92
C ARG A 244 -27.62 -0.11 -1.88
N ASN A 245 -27.57 1.08 -2.47
CA ASN A 245 -26.69 1.39 -3.59
C ASN A 245 -25.33 1.94 -3.15
N PHE A 246 -25.22 2.47 -1.92
CA PHE A 246 -23.99 3.12 -1.46
C PHE A 246 -23.50 2.61 -0.11
N VAL A 247 -24.29 2.76 0.96
CA VAL A 247 -23.81 2.43 2.32
C VAL A 247 -23.40 0.97 2.42
N MET A 248 -24.23 0.06 1.91
CA MET A 248 -23.96 -1.37 1.96
C MET A 248 -22.78 -1.80 1.07
N PRO A 249 -22.71 -1.41 -0.22
CA PRO A 249 -21.55 -1.68 -1.07
C PRO A 249 -20.23 -1.16 -0.47
N LEU A 250 -20.18 0.08 0.02
CA LEU A 250 -18.99 0.65 0.64
C LEU A 250 -18.62 -0.09 1.94
N THR A 251 -19.62 -0.48 2.75
CA THR A 251 -19.37 -1.31 3.95
C THR A 251 -18.80 -2.68 3.56
N LYS A 252 -19.25 -3.29 2.45
CA LYS A 252 -18.70 -4.55 1.95
C LYS A 252 -17.28 -4.38 1.42
N GLN A 253 -17.00 -3.29 0.71
CA GLN A 253 -15.64 -2.95 0.28
C GLN A 253 -14.68 -2.83 1.47
N VAL A 254 -15.08 -2.14 2.54
CA VAL A 254 -14.29 -2.08 3.79
C VAL A 254 -14.06 -3.47 4.40
N GLN A 255 -15.10 -4.33 4.44
CA GLN A 255 -14.98 -5.70 4.94
C GLN A 255 -13.96 -6.52 4.12
N VAL A 256 -14.05 -6.47 2.78
CA VAL A 256 -13.12 -7.18 1.89
C VAL A 256 -11.69 -6.70 2.10
N THR A 257 -11.46 -5.39 2.05
CA THR A 257 -10.12 -4.80 2.26
C THR A 257 -9.55 -5.18 3.62
N TYR A 258 -10.38 -5.16 4.67
CA TYR A 258 -9.96 -5.58 6.01
C TYR A 258 -9.56 -7.05 6.04
N LEU A 259 -10.37 -7.95 5.48
CA LEU A 259 -10.05 -9.38 5.45
C LEU A 259 -8.78 -9.67 4.66
N LEU A 260 -8.56 -9.00 3.54
CA LEU A 260 -7.32 -9.14 2.76
C LEU A 260 -6.07 -8.67 3.54
N GLN A 261 -6.20 -7.64 4.37
CA GLN A 261 -5.12 -7.15 5.23
C GLN A 261 -5.01 -7.94 6.56
N ARG A 262 -6.03 -8.72 6.91
CA ARG A 262 -6.18 -9.34 8.23
C ARG A 262 -5.09 -10.36 8.52
N LEU A 263 -4.75 -11.16 7.52
CA LEU A 263 -3.67 -12.12 7.64
C LEU A 263 -2.45 -11.54 6.94
N HIS A 264 -1.34 -11.47 7.67
CA HIS A 264 -0.04 -11.21 7.05
C HIS A 264 0.29 -12.39 6.15
N HIS A 265 -0.08 -12.30 4.88
CA HIS A 265 0.27 -13.28 3.88
C HIS A 265 1.24 -12.63 2.91
N PRO A 266 2.51 -13.06 2.88
CA PRO A 266 3.53 -12.31 2.17
C PRO A 266 3.28 -12.45 0.67
N SER A 267 2.78 -11.37 0.07
CA SER A 267 2.72 -11.19 -1.37
C SER A 267 3.87 -10.26 -1.78
N VAL A 268 4.60 -10.66 -2.82
CA VAL A 268 5.85 -10.02 -3.22
C VAL A 268 5.74 -9.55 -4.65
N ALA A 269 5.77 -8.24 -4.88
CA ALA A 269 5.90 -7.67 -6.22
C ALA A 269 7.37 -7.70 -6.68
N PHE A 270 7.63 -8.02 -7.95
CA PHE A 270 8.98 -8.01 -8.53
C PHE A 270 8.93 -7.68 -10.03
N VAL A 271 10.02 -7.13 -10.56
CA VAL A 271 10.09 -6.73 -11.98
C VAL A 271 10.33 -7.94 -12.89
N GLY A 272 9.57 -8.00 -13.99
CA GLY A 272 9.71 -9.01 -15.04
C GLY A 272 8.83 -10.24 -14.84
N PRO A 273 8.86 -11.19 -15.79
CA PRO A 273 8.00 -12.36 -15.75
C PRO A 273 8.47 -13.40 -14.73
N VAL A 274 7.61 -14.40 -14.50
CA VAL A 274 7.99 -15.64 -13.81
C VAL A 274 9.19 -16.25 -14.53
N GLY A 275 10.22 -16.59 -13.75
CA GLY A 275 11.51 -17.11 -14.24
C GLY A 275 12.59 -16.06 -14.47
N SER A 276 12.30 -14.77 -14.30
CA SER A 276 13.33 -13.73 -14.24
C SER A 276 14.27 -13.90 -13.04
N PHE A 277 15.42 -13.22 -13.03
CA PHE A 277 16.30 -13.21 -11.85
C PHE A 277 15.61 -12.65 -10.61
N ALA A 278 14.77 -11.62 -10.76
CA ALA A 278 14.01 -11.07 -9.65
C ALA A 278 12.98 -12.09 -9.11
N HIS A 279 12.34 -12.87 -9.98
CA HIS A 279 11.49 -13.98 -9.57
C HIS A 279 12.29 -15.03 -8.78
N SER A 280 13.42 -15.49 -9.31
CA SER A 280 14.24 -16.50 -8.63
C SER A 280 14.80 -15.99 -7.30
N ALA A 281 15.19 -14.71 -7.22
CA ALA A 281 15.60 -14.07 -5.97
C ALA A 281 14.44 -14.00 -4.96
N ALA A 282 13.23 -13.66 -5.40
CA ALA A 282 12.04 -13.64 -4.56
C ALA A 282 11.73 -15.04 -4.03
N VAL A 283 11.77 -16.06 -4.87
CA VAL A 283 11.55 -17.46 -4.46
C VAL A 283 12.65 -17.93 -3.51
N ALA A 284 13.92 -17.58 -3.74
CA ALA A 284 15.01 -17.95 -2.85
C ALA A 284 14.86 -17.31 -1.45
N HIS A 285 14.41 -16.05 -1.39
CA HIS A 285 14.24 -15.33 -0.13
C HIS A 285 12.96 -15.74 0.61
N PHE A 286 11.84 -15.91 -0.09
CA PHE A 286 10.51 -16.09 0.50
C PHE A 286 9.90 -17.49 0.34
N GLY A 287 10.46 -18.36 -0.51
CA GLY A 287 9.80 -19.58 -0.99
C GLY A 287 9.46 -20.63 0.07
N ALA A 288 10.12 -20.59 1.23
CA ALA A 288 9.75 -21.43 2.38
C ALA A 288 8.44 -20.97 3.05
N SER A 289 8.09 -19.69 2.90
CA SER A 289 7.02 -19.01 3.64
C SER A 289 5.92 -18.46 2.72
N VAL A 290 6.11 -18.50 1.39
CA VAL A 290 5.23 -17.90 0.38
C VAL A 290 4.88 -18.90 -0.70
N ALA A 291 3.58 -19.12 -0.90
CA ALA A 291 3.08 -19.95 -1.99
C ALA A 291 3.39 -19.32 -3.36
N LYS A 292 3.69 -20.13 -4.38
CA LYS A 292 4.07 -19.67 -5.73
C LYS A 292 3.14 -18.61 -6.35
N ARG A 293 1.84 -18.70 -6.08
CA ARG A 293 0.83 -17.74 -6.57
C ARG A 293 0.92 -16.32 -5.96
N ASN A 294 1.68 -16.16 -4.89
CA ASN A 294 1.82 -14.89 -4.17
C ASN A 294 3.05 -14.11 -4.62
N PHE A 295 3.72 -14.55 -5.69
CA PHE A 295 4.73 -13.79 -6.41
C PHE A 295 4.04 -13.05 -7.57
N TYR A 296 4.05 -11.72 -7.51
CA TYR A 296 3.33 -10.84 -8.44
C TYR A 296 4.32 -10.19 -9.42
N PRO A 297 4.41 -10.67 -10.67
CA PRO A 297 5.24 -10.03 -11.68
C PRO A 297 4.63 -8.68 -12.07
N VAL A 298 5.48 -7.67 -12.17
CA VAL A 298 5.10 -6.33 -12.67
C VAL A 298 6.04 -5.88 -13.78
N ALA A 299 5.58 -4.93 -14.60
CA ALA A 299 6.30 -4.51 -15.80
C ALA A 299 7.51 -3.63 -15.51
N SER A 300 7.44 -2.79 -14.48
CA SER A 300 8.47 -1.81 -14.17
C SER A 300 8.79 -1.70 -12.68
N LEU A 301 9.92 -1.07 -12.38
CA LEU A 301 10.31 -0.77 -11.00
C LEU A 301 9.30 0.17 -10.31
N ASN A 302 8.75 1.15 -11.04
CA ASN A 302 7.67 2.01 -10.53
C ASN A 302 6.46 1.20 -10.06
N ASP A 303 6.09 0.16 -10.81
CA ASP A 303 4.95 -0.69 -10.48
C ASP A 303 5.19 -1.51 -9.21
N VAL A 304 6.44 -1.86 -8.89
CA VAL A 304 6.78 -2.54 -7.62
C VAL A 304 6.44 -1.61 -6.45
N PHE A 305 6.96 -0.38 -6.47
CA PHE A 305 6.70 0.60 -5.43
C PHE A 305 5.20 0.94 -5.35
N ALA A 306 4.56 1.20 -6.50
CA ALA A 306 3.14 1.51 -6.56
C ALA A 306 2.26 0.37 -6.01
N SER A 307 2.62 -0.89 -6.26
CA SER A 307 1.87 -2.05 -5.75
C SER A 307 1.93 -2.14 -4.21
N VAL A 308 3.08 -1.82 -3.61
CA VAL A 308 3.22 -1.80 -2.15
C VAL A 308 2.51 -0.59 -1.54
N VAL A 309 2.64 0.60 -2.15
CA VAL A 309 1.93 1.81 -1.67
C VAL A 309 0.41 1.62 -1.75
N ALA A 310 -0.10 1.03 -2.83
CA ALA A 310 -1.53 0.80 -3.05
C ALA A 310 -2.08 -0.44 -2.33
N HIS A 311 -1.31 -1.07 -1.43
CA HIS A 311 -1.72 -2.29 -0.71
C HIS A 311 -2.05 -3.51 -1.60
N LYS A 312 -1.62 -3.51 -2.87
CA LYS A 312 -1.79 -4.67 -3.77
C LYS A 312 -0.89 -5.82 -3.36
N THR A 313 0.32 -5.51 -2.89
CA THR A 313 1.25 -6.49 -2.32
C THR A 313 1.72 -6.09 -0.92
N ALA A 314 2.18 -7.08 -0.15
CA ALA A 314 2.70 -6.88 1.20
C ALA A 314 4.09 -6.20 1.17
N CYS A 315 4.94 -6.64 0.24
CA CYS A 315 6.26 -6.07 0.00
C CYS A 315 6.62 -6.08 -1.49
N GLY A 316 7.73 -5.42 -1.80
CA GLY A 316 8.33 -5.38 -3.12
C GLY A 316 9.79 -5.83 -3.05
N LEU A 317 10.24 -6.58 -4.04
CA LEU A 317 11.64 -6.94 -4.20
C LEU A 317 12.27 -6.06 -5.27
N VAL A 318 13.28 -5.29 -4.89
CA VAL A 318 13.93 -4.27 -5.73
C VAL A 318 15.38 -4.66 -5.97
N ALA A 319 15.77 -4.85 -7.22
CA ALA A 319 17.18 -4.97 -7.59
C ALA A 319 17.85 -3.61 -7.35
N PHE A 320 18.70 -3.53 -6.34
CA PHE A 320 19.22 -2.26 -5.85
C PHE A 320 20.67 -2.03 -6.26
N GLU A 321 21.49 -3.07 -6.28
CA GLU A 321 22.91 -2.98 -6.63
C GLU A 321 23.35 -4.22 -7.40
N ASP A 322 23.97 -4.02 -8.55
CA ASP A 322 24.58 -5.09 -9.34
C ASP A 322 26.10 -5.03 -9.13
N ALA A 323 26.74 -6.17 -8.91
CA ALA A 323 28.18 -6.21 -8.66
C ALA A 323 29.03 -5.68 -9.83
N GLN A 324 28.48 -5.56 -11.04
CA GLN A 324 29.17 -5.02 -12.20
C GLN A 324 28.86 -3.54 -12.46
N THR A 325 27.59 -3.13 -12.30
CA THR A 325 27.15 -1.77 -12.65
C THR A 325 26.97 -0.85 -11.45
N GLY A 326 27.07 -1.37 -10.22
CA GLY A 326 26.88 -0.64 -8.98
C GLY A 326 25.40 -0.40 -8.64
N ILE A 327 25.15 0.61 -7.80
CA ILE A 327 23.82 0.95 -7.28
C ILE A 327 22.94 1.57 -8.39
N SER A 328 21.71 1.07 -8.50
CA SER A 328 20.68 1.62 -9.38
C SER A 328 20.18 2.97 -8.87
N LYS A 329 20.49 4.04 -9.62
CA LYS A 329 20.05 5.40 -9.28
C LYS A 329 18.53 5.54 -9.32
N ASP A 330 17.84 4.85 -10.23
CA ASP A 330 16.38 4.85 -10.30
C ASP A 330 15.75 4.18 -9.07
N ALA A 331 16.30 3.04 -8.62
CA ALA A 331 15.84 2.36 -7.41
C ALA A 331 16.03 3.21 -6.16
N GLN A 332 17.16 3.91 -6.07
CA GLN A 332 17.48 4.82 -4.99
C GLN A 332 16.51 6.01 -4.94
N LEU A 333 16.23 6.66 -6.07
CA LEU A 333 15.28 7.78 -6.13
C LEU A 333 13.86 7.35 -5.79
N LEU A 334 13.40 6.20 -6.30
CA LEU A 334 12.07 5.68 -6.01
C LEU A 334 11.90 5.27 -4.54
N LEU A 335 12.93 4.66 -3.94
CA LEU A 335 12.92 4.36 -2.51
C LEU A 335 12.71 5.65 -1.70
N ILE A 336 13.49 6.69 -1.98
CA ILE A 336 13.41 7.99 -1.28
C ILE A 336 12.05 8.66 -1.48
N ALA A 337 11.49 8.61 -2.69
CA ALA A 337 10.23 9.27 -3.04
C ALA A 337 8.98 8.51 -2.55
N SER A 338 9.05 7.18 -2.44
CA SER A 338 7.88 6.33 -2.15
C SER A 338 7.34 6.42 -0.72
N GLY A 339 8.16 6.86 0.23
CA GLY A 339 7.83 6.79 1.67
C GLY A 339 7.84 5.36 2.24
N LEU A 340 8.22 4.36 1.45
CA LEU A 340 8.44 3.00 1.94
C LEU A 340 9.77 2.89 2.68
N VAL A 341 9.90 1.83 3.47
CA VAL A 341 11.13 1.50 4.19
C VAL A 341 11.68 0.15 3.73
N VAL A 342 13.00 0.02 3.79
CA VAL A 342 13.69 -1.26 3.61
C VAL A 342 13.49 -2.10 4.86
N THR A 343 13.08 -3.35 4.65
CA THR A 343 12.71 -4.30 5.71
C THR A 343 13.61 -5.53 5.75
N ALA A 344 14.28 -5.84 4.65
CA ALA A 344 15.30 -6.88 4.53
C ALA A 344 16.17 -6.63 3.30
N GLU A 345 17.29 -7.33 3.23
CA GLU A 345 18.11 -7.42 2.02
C GLU A 345 18.44 -8.88 1.70
N THR A 346 18.78 -9.15 0.45
CA THR A 346 19.29 -10.44 0.01
C THR A 346 20.28 -10.26 -1.13
N VAL A 347 21.31 -11.08 -1.17
CA VAL A 347 22.26 -11.13 -2.28
C VAL A 347 21.97 -12.40 -3.07
N PHE A 348 21.70 -12.23 -4.36
CA PHE A 348 21.37 -13.33 -5.26
C PHE A 348 22.43 -13.46 -6.35
N GLU A 349 23.06 -14.63 -6.41
CA GLU A 349 24.01 -14.99 -7.47
C GLU A 349 23.24 -15.45 -8.70
N ARG A 350 23.36 -14.74 -9.82
CA ARG A 350 22.62 -15.04 -11.06
C ARG A 350 23.01 -16.41 -11.62
N PRO A 351 22.10 -17.41 -11.61
CA PRO A 351 22.39 -18.72 -12.18
C PRO A 351 22.06 -18.71 -13.67
N PHE A 352 23.09 -18.74 -14.51
CA PHE A 352 22.91 -18.91 -15.95
C PHE A 352 23.00 -20.38 -16.35
N VAL A 353 22.12 -20.79 -17.26
CA VAL A 353 22.13 -22.09 -17.92
C VAL A 353 22.14 -21.92 -19.44
N LEU A 354 22.55 -22.96 -20.13
CA LEU A 354 22.41 -23.08 -21.58
C LEU A 354 21.16 -23.92 -21.86
N ALA A 355 20.28 -23.45 -22.73
CA ALA A 355 19.04 -24.16 -23.05
C ALA A 355 18.73 -24.13 -24.55
N THR A 356 18.05 -25.17 -25.04
CA THR A 356 17.68 -25.30 -26.46
C THR A 356 16.40 -26.12 -26.64
N SER A 357 15.78 -26.04 -27.81
CA SER A 357 14.53 -26.75 -28.13
C SER A 357 14.70 -28.25 -28.37
N TYR A 358 15.93 -28.77 -28.30
CA TYR A 358 16.27 -30.18 -28.51
C TYR A 358 16.94 -30.78 -27.28
N ALA A 359 16.76 -32.08 -27.06
CA ALA A 359 17.42 -32.80 -25.97
C ALA A 359 18.97 -32.77 -26.08
N ALA A 360 19.50 -32.67 -27.30
CA ALA A 360 20.92 -32.47 -27.58
C ALA A 360 21.09 -31.77 -28.94
N VAL A 361 22.14 -30.94 -29.06
CA VAL A 361 22.54 -30.28 -30.31
C VAL A 361 24.04 -30.45 -30.46
N ALA A 362 24.50 -30.96 -31.60
CA ALA A 362 25.93 -31.07 -31.85
C ALA A 362 26.53 -29.65 -31.96
N PRO A 363 27.75 -29.38 -31.47
CA PRO A 363 28.34 -28.05 -31.53
C PRO A 363 28.39 -27.43 -32.94
N ALA A 364 28.55 -28.26 -33.97
CA ALA A 364 28.55 -27.82 -35.36
C ALA A 364 27.17 -27.38 -35.88
N ASP A 365 26.09 -27.81 -35.24
CA ASP A 365 24.70 -27.50 -35.64
C ASP A 365 24.17 -26.23 -34.95
N VAL A 366 24.94 -25.62 -34.05
CA VAL A 366 24.56 -24.39 -33.37
C VAL A 366 24.77 -23.19 -34.30
N THR A 367 23.67 -22.56 -34.69
CA THR A 367 23.69 -21.43 -35.63
C THR A 367 23.66 -20.08 -34.95
N VAL A 368 22.96 -19.99 -33.80
CA VAL A 368 22.70 -18.73 -33.09
C VAL A 368 22.75 -18.94 -31.59
N VAL A 369 23.34 -17.99 -30.87
CA VAL A 369 23.27 -17.91 -29.40
C VAL A 369 22.60 -16.60 -29.00
N TYR A 370 21.46 -16.69 -28.34
CA TYR A 370 20.77 -15.55 -27.75
C TYR A 370 21.35 -15.28 -26.35
N MET A 371 21.96 -14.11 -26.18
CA MET A 371 22.66 -13.70 -24.96
C MET A 371 21.97 -12.48 -24.35
N PRO A 372 21.54 -12.52 -23.08
CA PRO A 372 20.94 -11.37 -22.43
C PRO A 372 22.01 -10.35 -22.05
N SER A 373 21.69 -9.05 -22.09
CA SER A 373 22.63 -7.98 -21.73
C SER A 373 23.20 -8.10 -20.30
N SER A 374 22.51 -8.83 -19.40
CA SER A 374 22.99 -9.14 -18.06
C SER A 374 24.14 -10.18 -18.01
N ALA A 375 24.50 -10.80 -19.12
CA ALA A 375 25.49 -11.88 -19.20
C ALA A 375 26.86 -11.43 -19.77
N GLU A 376 27.17 -10.14 -19.86
CA GLU A 376 28.31 -9.72 -20.72
C GLU A 376 29.73 -9.96 -20.19
N ALA A 377 29.95 -10.25 -18.91
CA ALA A 377 31.31 -10.51 -18.45
C ALA A 377 31.68 -12.01 -18.62
N GLY A 378 32.40 -12.35 -19.69
CA GLY A 378 33.03 -13.67 -19.90
C GLY A 378 32.24 -14.71 -20.72
N PHE A 379 30.95 -14.48 -20.99
CA PHE A 379 30.12 -15.41 -21.77
C PHE A 379 30.49 -15.43 -23.25
N GLY A 380 30.93 -14.29 -23.83
CA GLY A 380 31.40 -14.25 -25.21
C GLY A 380 32.53 -15.25 -25.48
N LEU A 381 33.52 -15.33 -24.58
CA LEU A 381 34.62 -16.29 -24.68
C LEU A 381 34.17 -17.75 -24.58
N ILE A 382 33.14 -18.02 -23.77
CA ILE A 382 32.54 -19.36 -23.72
C ILE A 382 31.90 -19.70 -25.06
N VAL A 383 31.10 -18.77 -25.59
CA VAL A 383 30.38 -18.99 -26.85
C VAL A 383 31.36 -19.19 -28.00
N ASP A 384 32.40 -18.36 -28.10
CA ASP A 384 33.43 -18.49 -29.15
C ASP A 384 34.19 -19.82 -29.06
N ARG A 385 34.46 -20.32 -27.85
CA ARG A 385 35.15 -21.61 -27.64
C ARG A 385 34.25 -22.81 -27.94
N MET A 386 32.97 -22.75 -27.56
CA MET A 386 32.02 -23.85 -27.72
C MET A 386 31.46 -23.93 -29.14
N TRP A 387 31.19 -22.76 -29.74
CA TRP A 387 30.46 -22.61 -31.00
C TRP A 387 31.05 -21.47 -31.84
N SER A 388 32.28 -21.65 -32.30
CA SER A 388 33.03 -20.62 -33.05
C SER A 388 32.36 -20.12 -34.34
N SER A 389 31.39 -20.87 -34.87
CA SER A 389 30.64 -20.50 -36.09
C SER A 389 29.26 -19.89 -35.79
N ALA A 390 28.83 -19.85 -34.53
CA ALA A 390 27.51 -19.37 -34.17
C ALA A 390 27.46 -17.85 -34.10
N LYS A 391 26.36 -17.26 -34.57
CA LYS A 391 26.10 -15.83 -34.42
C LYS A 391 25.60 -15.53 -33.01
N VAL A 392 26.27 -14.63 -32.30
CA VAL A 392 25.77 -14.10 -31.02
C VAL A 392 24.76 -12.98 -31.29
N VAL A 393 23.58 -13.06 -30.67
CA VAL A 393 22.54 -12.04 -30.73
C VAL A 393 22.25 -11.56 -29.30
N GLN A 394 22.54 -10.28 -29.05
CA GLN A 394 22.19 -9.64 -27.79
C GLN A 394 20.68 -9.43 -27.69
N VAL A 395 20.10 -9.78 -26.55
CA VAL A 395 18.67 -9.60 -26.21
C VAL A 395 18.55 -8.92 -24.85
N ALA A 396 17.37 -8.36 -24.55
CA ALA A 396 17.22 -7.53 -23.35
C ALA A 396 17.22 -8.36 -22.05
N SER A 397 16.73 -9.60 -22.10
CA SER A 397 16.50 -10.40 -20.88
C SER A 397 16.63 -11.91 -21.08
N VAL A 398 16.73 -12.64 -19.96
CA VAL A 398 16.81 -14.12 -19.95
C VAL A 398 15.56 -14.78 -20.51
N ASP A 399 14.38 -14.19 -20.29
CA ASP A 399 13.11 -14.72 -20.80
C ASP A 399 12.96 -14.46 -22.30
N GLU A 400 13.48 -13.34 -22.81
CA GLU A 400 13.56 -13.09 -24.25
C GLU A 400 14.54 -14.05 -24.93
N ALA A 401 15.68 -14.34 -24.31
CA ALA A 401 16.63 -15.33 -24.82
C ALA A 401 15.97 -16.71 -24.97
N ALA A 402 15.25 -17.16 -23.95
CA ALA A 402 14.54 -18.45 -23.97
C ALA A 402 13.46 -18.49 -25.06
N ARG A 403 12.58 -17.48 -25.13
CA ARG A 403 11.53 -17.42 -26.17
C ARG A 403 12.10 -17.33 -27.58
N SER A 404 13.24 -16.67 -27.76
CA SER A 404 13.89 -16.54 -29.07
C SER A 404 14.49 -17.86 -29.53
N ALA A 405 15.18 -18.59 -28.63
CA ALA A 405 15.75 -19.90 -28.94
C ALA A 405 14.67 -20.96 -29.22
N GLN A 406 13.49 -20.87 -28.59
CA GLN A 406 12.36 -21.77 -28.86
C GLN A 406 11.93 -21.75 -30.34
N ARG A 407 12.06 -20.61 -31.02
CA ARG A 407 11.53 -20.40 -32.38
C ARG A 407 12.47 -20.84 -33.49
N LEU A 408 13.74 -21.09 -33.18
CA LEU A 408 14.76 -21.34 -34.19
C LEU A 408 15.50 -22.66 -33.91
N ARG A 409 15.54 -23.52 -34.92
CA ARG A 409 16.32 -24.75 -34.86
C ARG A 409 17.82 -24.43 -34.79
N GLY A 410 18.54 -25.12 -33.91
CA GLY A 410 19.98 -24.89 -33.72
C GLY A 410 20.30 -23.63 -32.92
N ALA A 411 19.30 -23.02 -32.27
CA ALA A 411 19.53 -21.88 -31.38
C ALA A 411 19.78 -22.33 -29.93
N ILE A 412 20.70 -21.62 -29.26
CA ILE A 412 20.96 -21.74 -27.83
C ILE A 412 20.53 -20.46 -27.13
N ALA A 413 19.88 -20.58 -25.97
CA ALA A 413 19.64 -19.48 -25.05
C ALA A 413 20.60 -19.56 -23.87
N ILE A 414 21.24 -18.43 -23.53
CA ILE A 414 21.81 -18.20 -22.20
C ILE A 414 20.70 -17.61 -21.33
N THR A 415 20.20 -18.36 -20.36
CA THR A 415 18.97 -18.02 -19.63
C THR A 415 18.97 -18.57 -18.20
N THR A 416 17.85 -18.51 -17.48
CA THR A 416 17.62 -19.22 -16.21
C THR A 416 16.93 -20.55 -16.45
N ALA A 417 17.07 -21.51 -15.53
CA ALA A 417 16.36 -22.78 -15.62
C ALA A 417 14.83 -22.60 -15.63
N ASP A 418 14.32 -21.66 -14.82
CA ASP A 418 12.88 -21.36 -14.77
C ASP A 418 12.36 -20.77 -16.09
N ALA A 419 13.10 -19.85 -16.73
CA ALA A 419 12.72 -19.29 -18.02
C ALA A 419 12.84 -20.31 -19.16
N ALA A 420 13.85 -21.20 -19.12
CA ALA A 420 13.97 -22.31 -20.05
C ALA A 420 12.75 -23.25 -19.95
N ASN A 421 12.37 -23.65 -18.73
CA ASN A 421 11.19 -24.48 -18.49
C ASN A 421 9.90 -23.81 -18.96
N ALA A 422 9.75 -22.50 -18.72
CA ALA A 422 8.56 -21.75 -19.16
C ALA A 422 8.46 -21.61 -20.69
N ALA A 423 9.58 -21.75 -21.41
CA ALA A 423 9.65 -21.74 -22.87
C ALA A 423 9.77 -23.15 -23.48
N ASP A 424 9.52 -24.20 -22.69
CA ASP A 424 9.63 -25.61 -23.11
C ASP A 424 11.00 -25.96 -23.71
N LEU A 425 12.08 -25.38 -23.18
CA LEU A 425 13.45 -25.68 -23.57
C LEU A 425 14.07 -26.75 -22.67
N HIS A 426 14.95 -27.56 -23.24
CA HIS A 426 15.82 -28.47 -22.52
C HIS A 426 17.07 -27.74 -22.04
N VAL A 427 17.34 -27.81 -20.74
CA VAL A 427 18.60 -27.35 -20.15
C VAL A 427 19.71 -28.33 -20.52
N LEU A 428 20.83 -27.81 -21.03
CA LEU A 428 21.99 -28.59 -21.43
C LEU A 428 22.93 -28.82 -20.25
N ASP A 429 23.47 -30.04 -20.15
CA ASP A 429 24.51 -30.42 -19.20
C ASP A 429 25.89 -30.51 -19.89
N PRO A 430 26.98 -30.06 -19.24
CA PRO A 430 27.07 -29.53 -17.87
C PRO A 430 26.67 -28.05 -17.75
N PRO A 431 26.35 -27.56 -16.54
CA PRO A 431 26.05 -26.16 -16.29
C PRO A 431 27.22 -25.24 -16.62
N LEU A 432 26.90 -23.98 -16.96
CA LEU A 432 27.89 -23.00 -17.35
C LEU A 432 28.78 -22.59 -16.17
N ASN A 433 30.07 -22.91 -16.23
CA ASN A 433 31.01 -22.58 -15.14
C ASN A 433 32.12 -21.64 -15.60
N LEU A 434 31.95 -20.34 -15.32
CA LEU A 434 32.91 -19.27 -15.67
C LEU A 434 34.29 -19.46 -15.04
N SER A 435 34.38 -20.11 -13.88
CA SER A 435 35.67 -20.34 -13.19
C SER A 435 36.60 -21.30 -13.95
N THR A 436 36.07 -22.09 -14.88
CA THR A 436 36.88 -22.95 -15.76
C THR A 436 37.60 -22.18 -16.86
N ILE A 437 37.23 -20.92 -17.09
CA ILE A 437 37.66 -20.13 -18.25
C ILE A 437 38.39 -18.85 -17.83
N SER A 438 38.05 -18.28 -16.67
CA SER A 438 38.79 -17.15 -16.08
C SER A 438 39.24 -17.48 -14.65
N LYS A 439 40.50 -17.16 -14.33
CA LYS A 439 41.03 -17.22 -12.95
C LYS A 439 40.34 -16.23 -12.01
N HIS A 440 39.80 -15.14 -12.56
CA HIS A 440 39.04 -14.13 -11.85
C HIS A 440 37.72 -13.94 -12.60
N PRO A 441 36.74 -14.82 -12.39
CA PRO A 441 35.42 -14.64 -12.99
C PRO A 441 34.79 -13.35 -12.41
N PRO A 442 33.99 -12.65 -13.22
CA PRO A 442 33.27 -11.47 -12.76
C PRO A 442 32.24 -11.86 -11.70
N ALA A 443 32.01 -10.96 -10.75
CA ALA A 443 30.91 -11.12 -9.81
C ALA A 443 29.57 -11.02 -10.55
N LEU A 444 28.69 -11.98 -10.32
CA LEU A 444 27.35 -12.03 -10.91
C LEU A 444 26.25 -11.78 -9.88
N SER A 445 26.62 -11.37 -8.67
CA SER A 445 25.68 -11.07 -7.61
C SER A 445 24.91 -9.79 -7.88
N VAL A 446 23.64 -9.82 -7.48
CA VAL A 446 22.77 -8.66 -7.40
C VAL A 446 22.23 -8.60 -5.98
N ARG A 447 22.40 -7.46 -5.33
CA ARG A 447 21.78 -7.17 -4.04
C ARG A 447 20.38 -6.63 -4.28
N PHE A 448 19.41 -7.32 -3.68
CA PHE A 448 18.01 -6.93 -3.67
C PHE A 448 17.63 -6.40 -2.29
N LEU A 449 16.80 -5.36 -2.29
CA LEU A 449 16.14 -4.84 -1.10
C LEU A 449 14.68 -5.26 -1.08
N VAL A 450 14.20 -5.64 0.09
CA VAL A 450 12.78 -5.87 0.36
C VAL A 450 12.19 -4.58 0.92
N VAL A 451 11.31 -3.93 0.16
CA VAL A 451 10.64 -2.71 0.57
C VAL A 451 9.24 -3.00 1.13
N GLY A 452 8.88 -2.31 2.20
CA GLY A 452 7.62 -2.48 2.91
C GLY A 452 7.16 -1.17 3.56
N ARG A 453 6.00 -1.23 4.23
CA ARG A 453 5.36 -0.04 4.82
C ARG A 453 5.74 0.19 6.29
N ALA A 454 6.29 -0.82 6.97
CA ALA A 454 6.55 -0.78 8.40
C ALA A 454 8.00 -1.14 8.70
N ALA A 455 8.60 -0.36 9.60
CA ALA A 455 9.93 -0.64 10.13
C ALA A 455 9.95 -1.96 10.90
N GLN A 456 11.08 -2.66 10.86
CA GLN A 456 11.29 -3.89 11.61
C GLN A 456 11.81 -3.59 13.02
N PRO A 457 11.60 -4.48 13.99
CA PRO A 457 12.28 -4.40 15.28
C PRO A 457 13.77 -4.76 15.16
N PRO A 458 14.62 -4.32 16.13
CA PRO A 458 16.03 -4.69 16.17
C PRO A 458 16.24 -6.21 16.22
N THR A 459 17.22 -6.69 15.46
CA THR A 459 17.68 -8.09 15.50
C THR A 459 19.07 -8.25 16.11
N GLY A 460 19.73 -7.12 16.40
CA GLY A 460 21.07 -7.07 17.02
C GLY A 460 22.21 -7.16 16.01
N ARG A 461 21.92 -7.46 14.74
CA ARG A 461 22.86 -7.38 13.62
C ARG A 461 22.16 -6.77 12.42
N ASP A 462 21.87 -5.48 12.55
CA ASP A 462 21.09 -4.72 11.59
C ASP A 462 21.95 -3.74 10.79
N LYS A 463 21.41 -3.28 9.68
CA LYS A 463 21.84 -2.06 8.99
C LYS A 463 20.73 -1.03 9.04
N THR A 464 21.11 0.24 8.91
CA THR A 464 20.18 1.35 8.76
C THR A 464 20.47 2.13 7.48
N CYS A 465 19.45 2.33 6.65
CA CYS A 465 19.51 3.16 5.45
C CYS A 465 18.91 4.55 5.73
N LEU A 466 19.54 5.58 5.21
CA LEU A 466 19.07 6.96 5.33
C LEU A 466 19.46 7.83 4.14
N CYS A 467 18.70 8.90 3.95
CA CYS A 467 19.01 9.98 3.01
C CYS A 467 19.20 11.27 3.79
N VAL A 468 20.29 11.98 3.51
CA VAL A 468 20.66 13.22 4.21
C VAL A 468 20.87 14.33 3.19
N ASN A 469 20.24 15.47 3.42
CA ASN A 469 20.51 16.68 2.66
C ASN A 469 21.41 17.60 3.47
N VAL A 470 22.52 18.02 2.87
CA VAL A 470 23.44 19.00 3.44
C VAL A 470 23.46 20.26 2.59
N LYS A 471 23.80 21.38 3.24
CA LYS A 471 24.11 22.63 2.54
C LYS A 471 25.30 22.43 1.62
N HIS A 472 25.31 23.16 0.50
CA HIS A 472 26.49 23.22 -0.36
C HIS A 472 27.53 24.22 0.16
N GLU A 473 28.14 23.91 1.29
CA GLU A 473 29.18 24.74 1.93
C GLU A 473 30.42 23.90 2.26
N VAL A 474 31.55 24.57 2.48
CA VAL A 474 32.81 23.91 2.82
C VAL A 474 32.65 23.15 4.14
N GLY A 475 32.94 21.84 4.12
CA GLY A 475 32.92 21.00 5.32
C GLY A 475 31.54 20.50 5.76
N SER A 476 30.46 20.76 5.01
CA SER A 476 29.10 20.30 5.40
C SER A 476 28.99 18.78 5.47
N LEU A 477 29.46 18.06 4.44
CA LEU A 477 29.49 16.60 4.48
C LEU A 477 30.41 16.09 5.60
N LEU A 478 31.61 16.67 5.75
CA LEU A 478 32.54 16.28 6.81
C LEU A 478 31.91 16.39 8.19
N SER A 479 31.17 17.47 8.45
CA SER A 479 30.46 17.70 9.71
C SER A 479 29.42 16.61 9.98
N ALA A 480 28.68 16.19 8.96
CA ALA A 480 27.74 15.08 9.05
C ALA A 480 28.46 13.74 9.34
N LEU A 481 29.55 13.43 8.63
CA LEU A 481 30.32 12.20 8.84
C LEU A 481 30.99 12.15 10.23
N GLN A 482 31.35 13.31 10.78
CA GLN A 482 31.99 13.42 12.09
C GLN A 482 31.03 13.07 13.24
N VAL A 483 29.72 13.18 13.03
CA VAL A 483 28.70 12.69 13.96
C VAL A 483 28.82 11.17 14.11
N PHE A 484 28.79 10.42 13.00
CA PHE A 484 28.91 8.96 13.04
C PHE A 484 30.20 8.50 13.72
N LYS A 485 31.33 9.16 13.42
CA LYS A 485 32.61 8.89 14.08
C LYS A 485 32.54 9.11 15.60
N THR A 486 31.93 10.21 16.05
CA THR A 486 31.82 10.56 17.48
C THR A 486 31.00 9.53 18.26
N HIS A 487 29.94 9.01 17.62
CA HIS A 487 29.04 8.02 18.21
C HIS A 487 29.47 6.57 17.94
N GLY A 488 30.61 6.34 17.29
CA GLY A 488 31.11 4.99 17.01
C GLY A 488 30.25 4.18 16.02
N VAL A 489 29.53 4.87 15.12
CA VAL A 489 28.69 4.25 14.09
C VAL A 489 29.49 4.04 12.82
N ASN A 490 29.60 2.79 12.37
CA ASN A 490 30.27 2.45 11.12
C ASN A 490 29.35 2.69 9.91
N MET A 491 29.94 3.10 8.77
CA MET A 491 29.22 3.29 7.51
C MET A 491 29.67 2.25 6.50
N THR A 492 28.71 1.65 5.79
CA THR A 492 28.96 0.62 4.76
C THR A 492 28.72 1.13 3.35
N CYS A 493 27.96 2.22 3.18
CA CYS A 493 27.72 2.87 1.90
C CYS A 493 27.61 4.39 2.07
N LEU A 494 28.16 5.15 1.12
CA LEU A 494 28.00 6.60 1.01
C LEU A 494 27.94 6.98 -0.47
N GLU A 495 26.77 7.37 -0.95
CA GLU A 495 26.51 7.69 -2.35
C GLU A 495 25.94 9.11 -2.47
N SER A 496 26.47 9.90 -3.40
CA SER A 496 25.87 11.18 -3.76
C SER A 496 24.62 10.98 -4.60
N LEU A 497 23.60 11.78 -4.31
CA LEU A 497 22.35 11.86 -5.07
C LEU A 497 22.46 12.99 -6.09
N GLN A 498 21.81 12.82 -7.25
CA GLN A 498 21.71 13.89 -8.23
C GLN A 498 20.93 15.08 -7.63
N ARG A 499 21.36 16.28 -7.98
CA ARG A 499 20.86 17.54 -7.40
C ARG A 499 19.36 17.67 -7.64
N GLY A 500 18.59 17.85 -6.57
CA GLY A 500 17.15 18.14 -6.65
C GLY A 500 16.87 19.50 -7.29
N VAL A 501 15.60 19.73 -7.63
CA VAL A 501 15.11 20.96 -8.30
C VAL A 501 15.29 22.22 -7.43
N THR A 502 15.42 22.07 -6.11
CA THR A 502 15.75 23.18 -5.19
C THR A 502 17.23 23.59 -5.29
N ALA A 503 17.47 24.82 -5.72
CA ALA A 503 18.81 25.39 -5.82
C ALA A 503 19.51 25.45 -4.44
N GLY A 504 20.59 24.69 -4.26
CA GLY A 504 21.51 24.83 -3.11
C GLY A 504 21.74 23.59 -2.23
N GLU A 505 21.00 22.50 -2.46
CA GLU A 505 21.02 21.31 -1.59
C GLU A 505 21.75 20.13 -2.26
N TYR A 506 22.47 19.33 -1.47
CA TYR A 506 23.12 18.08 -1.91
C TYR A 506 22.67 16.91 -1.04
N GLY A 507 22.05 15.92 -1.68
CA GLY A 507 21.57 14.70 -1.04
C GLY A 507 22.62 13.60 -1.04
N PHE A 508 22.65 12.82 0.03
CA PHE A 508 23.51 11.65 0.19
C PHE A 508 22.70 10.48 0.71
N TYR A 509 22.80 9.33 0.05
CA TYR A 509 22.32 8.05 0.56
C TYR A 509 23.43 7.40 1.37
N MET A 510 23.08 6.87 2.54
CA MET A 510 24.03 6.23 3.45
C MET A 510 23.47 4.92 3.99
N GLU A 511 24.35 3.94 4.17
CA GLU A 511 24.08 2.71 4.94
C GLU A 511 25.00 2.68 6.15
N LEU A 512 24.42 2.41 7.32
CA LEU A 512 25.08 2.37 8.62
C LEU A 512 24.99 0.96 9.20
N ASP A 513 25.98 0.56 9.98
CA ASP A 513 25.86 -0.61 10.85
C ASP A 513 25.06 -0.24 12.11
N GLY A 514 24.13 -1.11 12.51
CA GLY A 514 23.27 -0.93 13.67
C GLY A 514 21.82 -0.59 13.32
N HIS A 515 20.93 -0.81 14.27
CA HIS A 515 19.51 -0.49 14.18
C HIS A 515 19.26 0.95 14.65
N ARG A 516 18.25 1.64 14.09
CA ARG A 516 17.91 3.02 14.52
C ARG A 516 17.53 3.16 16.00
N ASP A 517 17.16 2.05 16.63
CA ASP A 517 16.74 2.00 18.04
C ASP A 517 17.90 1.59 18.95
N ASP A 518 19.08 1.26 18.39
CA ASP A 518 20.30 1.09 19.18
C ASP A 518 20.75 2.45 19.69
N LEU A 519 21.08 2.54 20.99
CA LEU A 519 21.40 3.82 21.64
C LEU A 519 22.43 4.67 20.87
N HIS A 520 23.54 4.06 20.45
CA HIS A 520 24.61 4.75 19.73
C HIS A 520 24.16 5.27 18.34
N VAL A 521 23.28 4.55 17.64
CA VAL A 521 22.73 4.98 16.35
C VAL A 521 21.65 6.05 16.56
N ALA A 522 20.75 5.86 17.52
CA ALA A 522 19.69 6.83 17.86
C ALA A 522 20.29 8.19 18.23
N ASP A 523 21.32 8.19 19.08
CA ASP A 523 22.05 9.40 19.48
C ASP A 523 22.74 10.06 18.27
N ALA A 524 23.35 9.27 17.39
CA ALA A 524 23.97 9.78 16.16
C ALA A 524 22.92 10.43 15.23
N LEU A 525 21.76 9.80 15.04
CA LEU A 525 20.67 10.34 14.21
C LEU A 525 20.10 11.63 14.80
N ALA A 526 19.98 11.72 16.13
CA ALA A 526 19.55 12.95 16.81
C ALA A 526 20.56 14.08 16.61
N ALA A 527 21.86 13.81 16.78
CA ALA A 527 22.92 14.79 16.55
C ALA A 527 23.00 15.23 15.08
N LEU A 528 22.79 14.30 14.13
CA LEU A 528 22.84 14.58 12.70
C LEU A 528 21.79 15.61 12.26
N ARG A 529 20.61 15.63 12.88
CA ARG A 529 19.56 16.63 12.58
C ARG A 529 19.99 18.07 12.89
N SER A 530 20.99 18.27 13.76
CA SER A 530 21.51 19.60 14.08
C SER A 530 22.55 20.10 13.06
N THR A 531 23.16 19.21 12.30
CA THR A 531 24.25 19.51 11.36
C THR A 531 23.85 19.44 9.90
N THR A 532 22.61 19.00 9.62
CA THR A 532 22.08 18.74 8.28
C THR A 532 20.75 19.47 8.07
N GLN A 533 20.32 19.61 6.81
CA GLN A 533 19.05 20.29 6.49
C GLN A 533 17.85 19.35 6.61
N ASP A 534 18.02 18.11 6.16
CA ASP A 534 17.00 17.07 6.23
C ASP A 534 17.66 15.70 6.44
N VAL A 535 17.00 14.85 7.22
CA VAL A 535 17.40 13.45 7.45
C VAL A 535 16.17 12.58 7.32
N ARG A 536 16.10 11.83 6.22
CA ARG A 536 15.05 10.87 5.96
C ARG A 536 15.52 9.46 6.29
N PHE A 537 14.84 8.81 7.22
CA PHE A 537 15.03 7.40 7.52
C PHE A 537 14.42 6.54 6.40
N LEU A 538 15.18 5.56 5.91
CA LEU A 538 14.77 4.66 4.82
C LEU A 538 14.63 3.20 5.28
N GLY A 539 14.86 2.87 6.55
CA GLY A 539 14.66 1.53 7.09
C GLY A 539 15.83 1.03 7.93
N SER A 540 15.53 0.17 8.90
CA SER A 540 16.51 -0.63 9.63
C SER A 540 16.11 -2.09 9.51
N PHE A 541 17.07 -2.96 9.18
CA PHE A 541 16.80 -4.33 8.80
C PHE A 541 18.00 -5.25 9.04
N PRO A 542 17.81 -6.57 9.14
CA PRO A 542 18.89 -7.51 9.38
C PRO A 542 19.91 -7.52 8.25
N VAL A 543 21.20 -7.59 8.60
CA VAL A 543 22.28 -7.83 7.64
C VAL A 543 22.08 -9.20 6.97
N HIS A 544 22.21 -9.28 5.65
CA HIS A 544 22.19 -10.56 4.95
C HIS A 544 23.35 -11.45 5.43
N GLN A 545 23.03 -12.63 5.97
CA GLN A 545 24.01 -13.66 6.26
C GLN A 545 24.01 -14.68 5.11
N GLN A 546 25.12 -14.78 4.38
CA GLN A 546 25.33 -15.91 3.48
C GLN A 546 25.28 -17.20 4.31
N GLN A 547 24.22 -18.00 4.16
CA GLN A 547 24.19 -19.34 4.71
C GLN A 547 25.21 -20.20 3.96
N ARG A 548 26.42 -20.32 4.51
CA ARG A 548 27.30 -21.45 4.19
C ARG A 548 26.66 -22.71 4.77
N GLY A 549 25.89 -23.40 3.94
CA GLY A 549 25.39 -24.78 4.10
C GLY A 549 25.17 -25.26 5.54
N ALA A 550 23.97 -25.07 6.07
CA ALA A 550 23.38 -25.98 7.05
C ALA A 550 21.86 -25.79 7.06
N ALA A 551 21.14 -26.89 6.91
CA ALA A 551 19.70 -26.97 6.92
C ALA A 551 19.12 -26.66 8.31
N VAL A 552 17.91 -26.10 8.30
CA VAL A 552 16.87 -26.17 9.36
C VAL A 552 17.16 -25.43 10.68
N ALA A 553 16.43 -24.34 10.90
CA ALA A 553 15.45 -24.18 12.00
C ALA A 553 15.27 -22.68 12.35
N LEU A 554 14.13 -22.09 11.98
CA LEU A 554 13.56 -20.87 12.58
C LEU A 554 12.06 -20.94 12.26
N LEU A 555 11.20 -21.52 13.11
CA LEU A 555 10.66 -21.09 14.41
C LEU A 555 9.25 -20.48 14.26
N HIS A 556 8.41 -20.89 15.21
CA HIS A 556 7.00 -20.54 15.45
C HIS A 556 6.73 -19.05 15.61
#